data_AF-A0A2E4SAA1-F1
#
_entry.id   AF-A0A2E4SAA1-F1
#
_cell.length_a   1.000
_cell.length_b   1.000
_cell.length_c   1.000
_cell.angle_alpha   90.00
_cell.angle_beta   90.00
_cell.angle_gamma   90.00
#
_symmetry.space_group_name_H-M   'P 1'
#
loop_
_entity.id
_entity.type
_entity.pdbx_description
1 polymer ?
#
loop_
_entity_poly.entity_id
_entity_poly.type
_entity_poly.pdbx_seq_one_letter_code
_entity_poly.pdbx_strand_id
1 'polypeptide(L)'
;MEYFKITAQIVIALSIYNVWFLRFNKPTKYRGKNAKSMKDEFLSYGLPGNFVWIIGVLKVTLATFLLIGIIYNEFIFPASAGMAILMAGAISMHIKVKDEMIKSLPAAIFLVLSLSIALL
;
A
#
# COMPACT_ATOMS: atom_id res chain seq x y z
N MET A 1 23.60 -0.01 0.46
CA MET A 1 22.41 -0.88 0.56
C MET A 1 21.55 -0.50 1.76
N GLU A 2 22.13 -0.36 2.94
CA GLU A 2 21.41 -0.02 4.18
C GLU A 2 20.62 1.30 4.11
N TYR A 3 21.26 2.42 3.72
CA TYR A 3 20.57 3.70 3.56
C TYR A 3 19.40 3.67 2.57
N PHE A 4 19.50 2.85 1.52
CA PHE A 4 18.41 2.67 0.57
C PHE A 4 17.21 1.97 1.22
N LYS A 5 17.43 0.88 1.96
CA LYS A 5 16.36 0.17 2.69
C LYS A 5 15.65 1.08 3.67
N ILE A 6 16.41 1.81 4.50
CA ILE A 6 15.86 2.74 5.48
C ILE A 6 15.01 3.81 4.78
N THR A 7 15.53 4.41 3.70
CA THR A 7 14.79 5.41 2.93
C THR A 7 13.50 4.83 2.34
N ALA A 8 13.56 3.62 1.76
CA ALA A 8 12.40 2.95 1.19
C ALA A 8 11.34 2.60 2.26
N GLN A 9 11.76 2.12 3.44
CA GLN A 9 10.88 1.87 4.59
C GLN A 9 10.13 3.13 5.01
N ILE A 10 10.83 4.25 5.15
CA ILE A 10 10.25 5.55 5.53
C ILE A 10 9.27 6.04 4.45
N VAL A 11 9.66 5.97 3.17
CA VAL A 11 8.83 6.41 2.04
C VAL A 11 7.52 5.62 1.96
N ILE A 12 7.58 4.28 2.09
CA ILE A 12 6.39 3.44 2.11
C ILE A 12 5.51 3.83 3.30
N ALA A 13 6.07 3.89 4.51
CA ALA A 13 5.29 4.14 5.71
C ALA A 13 4.58 5.49 5.69
N LEU A 14 5.29 6.58 5.39
CA LEU A 14 4.71 7.92 5.31
C LEU A 14 3.65 8.01 4.21
N SER A 15 3.86 7.35 3.07
CA SER A 15 2.90 7.35 1.98
C SER A 15 1.62 6.60 2.33
N ILE A 16 1.75 5.43 2.98
CA ILE A 16 0.60 4.65 3.46
C ILE A 16 -0.18 5.46 4.50
N TYR A 17 0.49 6.06 5.48
CA TYR A 17 -0.16 6.93 6.47
C TYR A 17 -0.87 8.12 5.84
N ASN A 18 -0.25 8.79 4.86
CA ASN A 18 -0.88 9.88 4.14
C ASN A 18 -2.18 9.42 3.42
N VAL A 19 -2.14 8.27 2.75
CA VAL A 19 -3.32 7.74 2.04
C VAL A 19 -4.43 7.35 3.00
N TRP A 20 -4.10 6.66 4.11
CA TRP A 20 -5.08 6.08 5.02
C TRP A 20 -5.59 7.03 6.10
N PHE A 21 -4.83 8.05 6.49
CA PHE A 21 -5.25 9.02 7.50
C PHE A 21 -5.67 10.37 6.89
N LEU A 22 -4.93 10.91 5.91
CA LEU A 22 -5.17 12.28 5.41
C LEU A 22 -6.00 12.33 4.12
N ARG A 23 -5.89 11.30 3.28
CA ARG A 23 -6.52 11.25 1.94
C ARG A 23 -7.61 10.18 1.83
N PHE A 24 -8.02 9.57 2.94
CA PHE A 24 -9.00 8.48 2.95
C PHE A 24 -10.31 8.87 2.24
N ASN A 25 -10.82 10.07 2.51
CA ASN A 25 -12.04 10.62 1.90
C ASN A 25 -11.77 11.69 0.83
N LYS A 26 -10.59 11.67 0.19
CA LYS A 26 -10.23 12.64 -0.84
C LYS A 26 -10.16 11.97 -2.23
N PRO A 27 -10.67 12.63 -3.28
CA PRO A 27 -10.49 12.17 -4.65
C PRO A 27 -9.03 12.32 -5.06
N THR A 28 -8.55 11.40 -5.88
CA THR A 28 -7.17 11.44 -6.39
C THR A 28 -7.13 10.80 -7.77
N LYS A 29 -6.21 11.22 -8.65
CA LYS A 29 -6.01 10.58 -9.96
C LYS A 29 -5.59 9.11 -9.89
N TYR A 30 -5.21 8.63 -8.70
CA TYR A 30 -4.81 7.25 -8.45
C TYR A 30 -5.95 6.39 -7.89
N ARG A 31 -7.11 6.98 -7.55
CA ARG A 31 -8.28 6.22 -7.08
C ARG A 31 -8.79 5.31 -8.19
N GLY A 32 -9.20 4.09 -7.85
CA GLY A 32 -9.82 3.17 -8.79
C GLY A 32 -11.14 3.70 -9.36
N LYS A 33 -11.39 3.45 -10.65
CA LYS A 33 -12.52 4.02 -11.42
C LYS A 33 -12.72 5.52 -11.15
N ASN A 34 -13.94 5.94 -10.83
CA ASN A 34 -14.31 7.32 -10.51
C ASN A 34 -14.52 7.52 -9.01
N ALA A 35 -13.86 6.71 -8.17
CA ALA A 35 -14.05 6.73 -6.73
C ALA A 35 -13.59 8.06 -6.11
N LYS A 36 -14.42 8.59 -5.20
CA LYS A 36 -14.14 9.84 -4.47
C LYS A 36 -13.54 9.60 -3.08
N SER A 37 -13.65 8.37 -2.57
CA SER A 37 -13.08 7.92 -1.30
C SER A 37 -12.52 6.50 -1.40
N MET A 38 -11.78 6.06 -0.37
CA MET A 38 -11.29 4.68 -0.28
C MET A 38 -12.42 3.67 -0.19
N LYS A 39 -13.52 4.02 0.48
CA LYS A 39 -14.69 3.15 0.59
C LYS A 39 -15.36 2.97 -0.77
N ASP A 40 -15.53 4.06 -1.53
CA ASP A 40 -16.10 4.00 -2.89
C ASP A 40 -15.23 3.15 -3.82
N GLU A 41 -13.91 3.25 -3.68
CA GLU A 41 -12.96 2.49 -4.48
C GLU A 41 -13.13 0.97 -4.26
N PHE A 42 -13.22 0.53 -3.01
CA PHE A 42 -13.46 -0.88 -2.68
C PHE A 42 -14.82 -1.37 -3.19
N LEU A 43 -15.87 -0.56 -3.06
CA LEU A 43 -17.19 -0.87 -3.65
C LEU A 43 -17.10 -1.00 -5.18
N SER A 44 -16.30 -0.15 -5.82
CA SER A 44 -16.09 -0.17 -7.28
C SER A 44 -15.36 -1.43 -7.78
N TYR A 45 -14.56 -2.06 -6.92
CA TYR A 45 -13.91 -3.37 -7.12
C TYR A 45 -14.85 -4.57 -6.91
N GLY A 46 -16.07 -4.31 -6.46
CA GLY A 46 -17.05 -5.33 -6.06
C GLY A 46 -16.73 -5.96 -4.71
N LEU A 47 -15.98 -5.26 -3.84
CA LEU A 47 -15.65 -5.73 -2.50
C LEU A 47 -16.63 -5.16 -1.46
N PRO A 48 -16.92 -5.88 -0.37
CA PRO A 48 -17.78 -5.37 0.71
C PRO A 48 -17.18 -4.12 1.34
N GLY A 49 -18.05 -3.19 1.76
CA GLY A 49 -17.62 -1.94 2.38
C GLY A 49 -16.77 -2.11 3.66
N ASN A 50 -16.88 -3.24 4.37
CA ASN A 50 -16.06 -3.51 5.56
C ASN A 50 -14.63 -3.98 5.21
N PHE A 51 -14.41 -4.49 4.00
CA PHE A 51 -13.11 -4.99 3.57
C PHE A 51 -12.07 -3.86 3.47
N VAL A 52 -12.51 -2.62 3.28
CA VAL A 52 -11.64 -1.43 3.31
C VAL A 52 -10.90 -1.30 4.65
N TRP A 53 -11.58 -1.61 5.76
CA TRP A 53 -10.99 -1.47 7.09
C TRP A 53 -9.98 -2.58 7.37
N ILE A 54 -10.26 -3.81 6.92
CA ILE A 54 -9.33 -4.93 7.03
C ILE A 54 -8.03 -4.61 6.30
N ILE A 55 -8.12 -4.22 5.03
CA ILE A 55 -6.92 -3.85 4.24
C ILE A 55 -6.23 -2.61 4.81
N GLY A 56 -6.98 -1.65 5.34
CA GLY A 56 -6.44 -0.46 5.98
C GLY A 56 -5.61 -0.77 7.20
N VAL A 57 -6.18 -1.53 8.13
CA VAL A 57 -5.48 -1.97 9.35
C VAL A 57 -4.23 -2.75 8.98
N LEU A 58 -4.32 -3.71 8.05
CA LEU A 58 -3.14 -4.47 7.61
C LEU A 58 -2.06 -3.56 7.02
N LYS A 59 -2.40 -2.65 6.10
CA LYS A 59 -1.42 -1.73 5.50
C LYS A 59 -0.77 -0.82 6.55
N VAL A 60 -1.55 -0.25 7.46
CA VAL A 60 -1.04 0.63 8.52
C VAL A 60 -0.16 -0.13 9.50
N THR A 61 -0.54 -1.34 9.92
CA THR A 61 0.27 -2.18 10.81
C THR A 61 1.60 -2.56 10.16
N LEU A 62 1.59 -3.00 8.90
CA LEU A 62 2.81 -3.36 8.17
C LEU A 62 3.69 -2.13 7.93
N ALA A 63 3.11 -0.97 7.62
CA ALA A 63 3.85 0.30 7.54
C ALA A 63 4.51 0.67 8.88
N THR A 64 3.83 0.42 10.00
CA THR A 64 4.38 0.64 11.34
C THR A 64 5.53 -0.31 11.62
N PHE A 65 5.38 -1.60 11.28
CA PHE A 65 6.44 -2.59 11.44
C PHE A 65 7.65 -2.31 10.52
N LEU A 66 7.45 -1.72 9.34
CA LEU A 66 8.57 -1.24 8.53
C LEU A 66 9.36 -0.13 9.23
N LEU A 67 8.72 0.76 10.00
CA LEU A 67 9.43 1.79 10.79
C LEU A 67 10.13 1.20 12.01
N ILE A 68 9.44 0.33 12.76
CA ILE A 68 10.03 -0.41 13.89
C ILE A 68 11.23 -1.24 13.42
N GLY A 69 11.12 -1.79 12.21
CA GLY A 69 12.17 -2.54 11.52
C GLY A 69 13.50 -1.80 11.38
N ILE A 70 13.51 -0.47 11.38
CA ILE A 70 14.74 0.34 11.31
C ILE A 70 15.58 0.15 12.58
N ILE A 71 14.93 -0.09 13.72
CA ILE A 71 15.59 -0.33 15.02
C ILE A 71 15.71 -1.84 15.27
N TYR A 72 14.66 -2.60 14.93
CA TYR A 72 14.53 -4.03 15.18
C TYR A 72 14.42 -4.82 13.87
N ASN A 73 15.56 -5.23 13.32
CA ASN A 73 15.66 -5.82 11.98
C ASN A 73 14.75 -7.05 11.73
N GLU A 74 14.37 -7.78 12.77
CA GLU A 74 13.46 -8.94 12.71
C GLU A 74 12.08 -8.63 12.12
N PHE A 75 11.63 -7.37 12.17
CA PHE A 75 10.36 -6.94 11.59
C PHE A 75 10.44 -6.61 10.09
N ILE A 76 11.63 -6.36 9.54
CA ILE A 76 11.80 -5.85 8.17
C ILE A 76 11.23 -6.84 7.15
N PHE A 77 11.67 -8.10 7.20
CA PHE A 77 11.26 -9.13 6.24
C PHE A 77 9.76 -9.43 6.28
N PRO A 78 9.13 -9.78 7.43
CA PRO A 78 7.70 -10.06 7.46
C PRO A 78 6.86 -8.84 7.05
N ALA A 79 7.27 -7.63 7.44
CA ALA A 79 6.53 -6.41 7.10
C ALA A 79 6.61 -6.09 5.60
N SER A 80 7.80 -6.19 5.00
CA SER A 80 8.00 -5.92 3.57
C SER A 80 7.37 -6.99 2.69
N ALA A 81 7.47 -8.27 3.05
CA ALA A 81 6.78 -9.35 2.34
C ALA A 81 5.26 -9.20 2.40
N GLY A 82 4.71 -8.92 3.59
CA GLY A 82 3.27 -8.66 3.75
C GLY A 82 2.81 -7.44 2.94
N MET A 83 3.59 -6.35 2.95
CA MET A 83 3.29 -5.16 2.16
C MET A 83 3.29 -5.46 0.66
N ALA A 84 4.28 -6.23 0.17
CA ALA A 84 4.35 -6.67 -1.22
C ALA A 84 3.10 -7.46 -1.64
N ILE A 85 2.64 -8.40 -0.81
CA ILE A 85 1.41 -9.18 -1.06
C ILE A 85 0.19 -8.23 -1.18
N LEU A 86 0.05 -7.27 -0.28
CA LEU A 86 -1.06 -6.30 -0.33
C LEU A 86 -0.99 -5.38 -1.56
N MET A 87 0.21 -5.01 -2.01
CA MET A 87 0.38 -4.19 -3.21
C MET A 87 0.05 -5.00 -4.48
N ALA A 88 0.49 -6.26 -4.55
CA ALA A 88 0.11 -7.16 -5.63
C ALA A 88 -1.42 -7.31 -5.70
N GLY A 89 -2.08 -7.54 -4.57
CA GLY A 89 -3.54 -7.59 -4.49
C GLY A 89 -4.22 -6.30 -4.97
N ALA A 90 -3.67 -5.13 -4.60
CA ALA A 90 -4.19 -3.84 -5.08
C ALA A 90 -4.06 -3.67 -6.60
N ILE A 91 -2.91 -4.04 -7.17
CA ILE A 91 -2.70 -4.03 -8.64
C ILE A 91 -3.70 -4.97 -9.32
N SER A 92 -3.89 -6.18 -8.78
CA SER A 92 -4.89 -7.12 -9.32
C SER A 92 -6.31 -6.55 -9.31
N MET A 93 -6.69 -5.76 -8.31
CA MET A 93 -8.02 -5.12 -8.27
C MET A 93 -8.16 -4.06 -9.36
N HIS A 94 -7.15 -3.21 -9.58
CA HIS A 94 -7.17 -2.25 -10.69
C HIS A 94 -7.25 -2.94 -12.05
N ILE A 95 -6.50 -4.04 -12.25
CA ILE A 95 -6.57 -4.84 -13.48
C ILE A 95 -7.97 -5.45 -13.65
N LYS A 96 -8.53 -6.02 -12.58
CA LYS A 96 -9.88 -6.63 -12.57
C LYS A 96 -10.95 -5.63 -13.05
N VAL A 97 -10.85 -4.38 -12.61
CA VAL A 97 -11.80 -3.34 -13.03
C VAL A 97 -11.41 -2.59 -14.31
N LYS A 98 -10.33 -3.01 -14.97
CA LYS A 98 -9.81 -2.41 -16.21
C LYS A 98 -9.52 -0.91 -16.08
N ASP A 99 -8.94 -0.54 -14.94
CA ASP A 99 -8.49 0.84 -14.71
C ASP A 99 -7.31 1.22 -15.62
N GLU A 100 -7.17 2.52 -15.86
CA GLU A 100 -5.96 3.07 -16.47
C GLU A 100 -4.72 2.73 -15.64
N MET A 101 -3.63 2.38 -16.32
CA MET A 101 -2.39 1.92 -15.68
C MET A 101 -1.80 2.93 -14.68
N ILE A 102 -2.06 4.22 -14.87
CA ILE A 102 -1.62 5.28 -13.95
C ILE A 102 -2.20 5.13 -12.55
N LYS A 103 -3.38 4.51 -12.39
CA LYS A 103 -4.03 4.31 -11.09
C LYS A 103 -3.33 3.25 -10.26
N SER A 104 -2.77 2.23 -10.91
CA SER A 104 -1.94 1.20 -10.28
C SER A 104 -0.53 1.67 -9.95
N LEU A 105 -0.10 2.84 -10.45
CA LEU A 105 1.29 3.31 -10.31
C LEU A 105 1.77 3.36 -8.86
N PRO A 106 1.02 3.91 -7.87
CA PRO A 106 1.48 3.91 -6.48
C PRO A 106 1.67 2.49 -5.93
N ALA A 107 0.74 1.58 -6.24
CA ALA A 107 0.84 0.19 -5.81
C ALA A 107 2.03 -0.53 -6.45
N ALA A 108 2.31 -0.28 -7.73
CA ALA A 108 3.47 -0.83 -8.43
C ALA A 108 4.80 -0.35 -7.83
N ILE A 109 4.91 0.96 -7.55
CA ILE A 109 6.11 1.53 -6.91
C ILE A 109 6.32 0.89 -5.53
N PHE A 110 5.28 0.81 -4.70
CA PHE A 110 5.41 0.20 -3.38
C PHE A 110 5.66 -1.31 -3.43
N LEU A 111 5.18 -2.01 -4.45
CA LEU A 111 5.52 -3.41 -4.66
C LEU A 111 7.03 -3.56 -4.91
N VAL A 112 7.60 -2.78 -5.83
CA VAL A 112 9.04 -2.83 -6.15
C VAL A 112 9.88 -2.46 -4.94
N LEU A 113 9.52 -1.40 -4.21
CA LEU A 113 10.23 -1.00 -3.00
C LEU A 113 10.15 -2.07 -1.91
N SER A 114 8.97 -2.65 -1.69
CA SER A 114 8.79 -3.70 -0.68
C SER A 114 9.59 -4.96 -1.02
N LEU A 115 9.59 -5.39 -2.28
CA LEU A 115 10.42 -6.52 -2.74
C LEU A 115 11.91 -6.22 -2.61
N SER A 116 12.32 -4.99 -2.93
CA SER A 116 13.71 -4.57 -2.79
C SER A 116 14.15 -4.56 -1.33
N ILE A 117 13.29 -4.15 -0.39
CA ILE A 117 13.58 -4.24 1.05
C ILE A 117 13.70 -5.70 1.50
N ALA A 118 12.82 -6.59 1.00
CA ALA A 118 12.76 -7.99 1.41
C ALA A 118 13.93 -8.84 0.89
N LEU A 119 14.48 -8.50 -0.29
CA LEU A 119 15.47 -9.32 -1.01
C LEU A 119 16.91 -8.81 -0.93
N LEU A 120 17.10 -7.51 -0.70
CA LEU A 120 18.42 -6.91 -0.47
C LEU A 120 18.81 -7.05 0.99
#